data_AF-A0AAW0U3C1-F1
#
_entry.id   AF-A0AAW0U3C1-F1
#
_cell.length_a   1.000
_cell.length_b   1.000
_cell.length_c   1.000
_cell.angle_alpha   90.00
_cell.angle_beta   90.00
_cell.angle_gamma   90.00
#
_symmetry.space_group_name_H-M   'P 1'
#
loop_
_entity.id
_entity.type
_entity.pdbx_description
1 polymer ?
#
loop_
_entity_poly.entity_id
_entity_poly.type
_entity_poly.pdbx_seq_one_letter_code
_entity_poly.pdbx_strand_id
1 'polypeptide(L)'
;MAGPSEHHSDPSSSSLLTEGHNIFSNLPSEQYSRVMNILKASILATDLTVYLQVRTQFFSLVADNQFDFSNRSHRDLLRSLLMTACDIAASTKPWDIQFKVAKLVTSEFFDQGDLEKSKLKITPPALMDRDRKHELPLLQMRWIKDICLPLFEGLAKVIPKLAPMRDGALKNMAKWSKIAAAQENGACDLLEPPEPQPRVPDG
;
A
#
# COMPACT_ATOMS: atom_id res chain seq x y z
N MET A 1 7.62 -14.08 -17.21
CA MET A 1 8.11 -12.71 -16.96
C MET A 1 8.23 -12.57 -15.45
N ALA A 2 9.39 -12.16 -14.95
CA ALA A 2 9.57 -11.92 -13.52
C ALA A 2 8.69 -10.72 -13.11
N GLY A 3 8.11 -10.77 -11.91
CA GLY A 3 7.28 -9.67 -11.39
C GLY A 3 8.11 -8.39 -11.18
N PRO A 4 7.50 -7.19 -11.14
CA PRO A 4 8.21 -5.94 -10.86
C PRO A 4 9.05 -6.02 -9.57
N SER A 5 8.49 -6.62 -8.52
CA SER A 5 9.18 -6.84 -7.24
C SER A 5 10.35 -7.83 -7.35
N GLU A 6 10.29 -8.81 -8.25
CA GLU A 6 11.41 -9.72 -8.49
C GLU A 6 12.58 -9.00 -9.18
N HIS A 7 12.29 -8.11 -10.13
CA HIS A 7 13.30 -7.24 -10.76
C HIS A 7 13.91 -6.23 -9.75
N HIS A 8 13.11 -5.63 -8.88
CA HIS A 8 13.60 -4.76 -7.80
C HIS A 8 14.40 -5.50 -6.73
N SER A 9 14.14 -6.80 -6.55
CA SER A 9 14.84 -7.64 -5.56
C SER A 9 16.20 -8.16 -6.04
N ASP A 10 16.49 -8.00 -7.34
CA ASP A 10 17.77 -8.41 -7.92
C ASP A 10 18.91 -7.54 -7.35
N PRO A 11 19.91 -8.14 -6.69
CA PRO A 11 21.07 -7.40 -6.19
C PRO A 11 21.77 -6.56 -7.27
N SER A 12 21.72 -6.97 -8.54
CA SER A 12 22.32 -6.24 -9.66
C SER A 12 21.59 -4.94 -10.03
N SER A 13 20.32 -4.80 -9.64
CA SER A 13 19.54 -3.57 -9.87
C SER A 13 19.66 -2.55 -8.72
N SER A 14 20.26 -2.94 -7.59
CA SER A 14 20.45 -2.07 -6.43
C SER A 14 21.78 -1.31 -6.51
N SER A 15 21.70 0.00 -6.75
CA SER A 15 22.86 0.92 -6.73
C SER A 15 23.62 0.94 -5.38
N LEU A 16 22.99 0.45 -4.31
CA LEU A 16 23.58 0.30 -2.99
C LEU A 16 24.65 -0.81 -2.92
N LEU A 17 24.70 -1.68 -3.93
CA LEU A 17 25.65 -2.79 -4.01
C LEU A 17 26.79 -2.54 -5.02
N THR A 18 26.79 -1.35 -5.64
CA THR A 18 27.87 -0.90 -6.52
C THR A 18 29.07 -0.44 -5.69
N GLU A 19 30.28 -0.61 -6.26
CA GLU A 19 31.53 -0.17 -5.65
C GLU A 19 31.47 1.33 -5.28
N GLY A 20 31.89 1.66 -4.05
CA GLY A 20 31.79 3.02 -3.49
C GLY A 20 30.46 3.38 -2.81
N HIS A 21 29.40 2.57 -2.96
CA HIS A 21 28.06 2.86 -2.39
C HIS A 21 27.58 1.82 -1.36
N ASN A 22 28.40 0.79 -1.09
CA ASN A 22 28.05 -0.27 -0.14
C ASN A 22 28.12 0.21 1.32
N ILE A 23 26.98 0.70 1.82
CA ILE A 23 26.80 1.14 3.21
C ILE A 23 26.94 0.01 4.25
N PHE A 24 26.96 -1.24 3.80
CA PHE A 24 27.11 -2.43 4.65
C PHE A 24 28.51 -3.06 4.57
N SER A 25 29.46 -2.38 3.91
CA SER A 25 30.83 -2.87 3.70
C SER A 25 31.59 -3.23 4.98
N ASN A 26 31.26 -2.58 6.10
CA ASN A 26 31.88 -2.85 7.41
C ASN A 26 31.23 -4.01 8.18
N LEU A 27 30.17 -4.64 7.66
CA LEU A 27 29.54 -5.78 8.32
C LEU A 27 30.34 -7.07 8.09
N PRO A 28 30.47 -7.92 9.11
CA PRO A 28 30.95 -9.28 8.91
C PRO A 28 30.11 -10.03 7.87
N SER A 29 30.73 -10.94 7.13
CA SER A 29 30.10 -11.67 6.01
C SER A 29 28.74 -12.30 6.38
N GLU A 30 28.62 -12.89 7.58
CA GLU A 30 27.37 -13.47 8.06
C GLU A 30 26.25 -12.41 8.24
N GLN A 31 26.60 -11.27 8.84
CA GLN A 31 25.65 -10.18 9.06
C GLN A 31 25.25 -9.53 7.74
N TYR A 32 26.22 -9.35 6.83
CA TYR A 32 25.98 -8.86 5.49
C TYR A 32 24.97 -9.75 4.75
N SER A 33 25.21 -11.06 4.70
CA SER A 33 24.30 -12.03 4.08
C SER A 33 22.91 -11.98 4.70
N ARG A 34 22.83 -11.87 6.03
CA ARG A 34 21.56 -11.74 6.75
C ARG A 34 20.80 -10.48 6.36
N VAL A 35 21.46 -9.32 6.31
CA VAL A 35 20.84 -8.05 5.90
C VAL A 35 20.35 -8.13 4.46
N MET A 36 21.15 -8.69 3.55
CA MET A 36 20.75 -8.87 2.14
C MET A 36 19.52 -9.77 2.01
N ASN A 37 19.44 -10.85 2.77
CA ASN A 37 18.26 -11.72 2.78
C ASN A 37 17.02 -11.00 3.32
N ILE A 38 17.17 -10.17 4.36
CA ILE A 38 16.07 -9.35 4.90
C ILE A 38 15.62 -8.32 3.86
N LEU A 39 16.55 -7.62 3.22
CA LEU A 39 16.27 -6.63 2.17
C LEU A 39 15.48 -7.27 1.02
N LYS A 40 15.99 -8.40 0.50
CA LYS A 40 15.33 -9.14 -0.57
C LYS A 40 13.92 -9.56 -0.19
N ALA A 41 13.74 -10.15 1.00
CA ALA A 41 12.44 -10.56 1.50
C ALA A 41 11.48 -9.36 1.67
N SER A 42 11.98 -8.22 2.15
CA SER A 42 11.19 -7.01 2.32
C SER A 42 10.72 -6.41 0.98
N ILE A 43 11.57 -6.44 -0.05
CA ILE A 43 11.20 -5.98 -1.41
C ILE A 43 10.15 -6.91 -2.02
N LEU A 44 10.34 -8.23 -1.91
CA LEU A 44 9.36 -9.18 -2.42
C LEU A 44 8.00 -9.06 -1.71
N ALA A 45 8.00 -8.70 -0.42
CA ALA A 45 6.79 -8.49 0.37
C ALA A 45 5.95 -7.25 -0.04
N THR A 46 6.49 -6.35 -0.87
CA THR A 46 5.67 -5.24 -1.41
C THR A 46 4.78 -5.69 -2.56
N ASP A 47 4.97 -6.90 -3.09
CA ASP A 47 4.00 -7.49 -4.02
C ASP A 47 2.70 -7.84 -3.27
N LEU A 48 1.59 -7.21 -3.69
CA LEU A 48 0.29 -7.43 -3.08
C LEU A 48 -0.18 -8.88 -3.18
N THR A 49 0.30 -9.65 -4.15
CA THR A 49 0.03 -11.10 -4.27
C THR A 49 0.60 -11.85 -3.07
N VAL A 50 1.82 -11.49 -2.63
CA VAL A 50 2.44 -12.07 -1.44
C VAL A 50 1.62 -11.73 -0.20
N TYR A 51 1.17 -10.48 -0.07
CA TYR A 51 0.24 -10.09 0.99
C TYR A 51 -1.03 -10.94 1.00
N LEU A 52 -1.69 -11.11 -0.14
CA LEU A 52 -2.93 -11.89 -0.26
C LEU A 52 -2.73 -13.36 0.13
N GLN A 53 -1.57 -13.93 -0.16
CA GLN A 53 -1.21 -15.31 0.21
C GLN A 53 -0.98 -15.48 1.71
N VAL A 54 -0.34 -14.51 2.38
CA VAL A 54 0.12 -14.67 3.78
C VAL A 54 -0.79 -14.02 4.83
N ARG A 55 -1.67 -13.09 4.42
CA ARG A 55 -2.50 -12.31 5.37
C ARG A 55 -3.44 -13.15 6.22
N THR A 56 -3.98 -14.23 5.67
CA THR A 56 -4.93 -15.11 6.37
C THR A 56 -4.27 -15.79 7.56
N GLN A 57 -3.04 -16.30 7.39
CA GLN A 57 -2.24 -16.88 8.47
C GLN A 57 -2.04 -15.87 9.61
N PHE A 58 -1.69 -14.63 9.28
CA PHE A 58 -1.52 -13.59 10.29
C PHE A 58 -2.83 -13.27 10.99
N PHE A 59 -3.93 -13.10 10.26
CA PHE A 59 -5.23 -12.79 10.85
C PHE A 59 -5.71 -13.89 11.79
N SER A 60 -5.48 -15.17 11.46
CA SER A 60 -5.77 -16.29 12.37
C SER A 60 -4.94 -16.20 13.65
N LEU A 61 -3.61 -16.02 13.53
CA LEU A 61 -2.73 -15.88 14.70
C LEU A 61 -3.15 -14.74 15.63
N VAL A 62 -3.61 -13.63 15.06
CA VAL A 62 -4.08 -12.47 15.82
C VAL A 62 -5.46 -12.71 16.44
N ALA A 63 -6.38 -13.35 15.71
CA ALA A 63 -7.71 -13.65 16.20
C ALA A 63 -7.68 -14.63 17.37
N ASP A 64 -6.82 -15.64 17.29
CA ASP A 64 -6.68 -16.69 18.31
C ASP A 64 -5.74 -16.28 19.46
N ASN A 65 -5.20 -15.05 19.44
CA ASN A 65 -4.24 -14.51 20.40
C ASN A 65 -2.97 -15.38 20.54
N GLN A 66 -2.51 -15.94 19.41
CA GLN A 66 -1.35 -16.84 19.31
C GLN A 66 -0.11 -16.18 18.68
N PHE A 67 -0.20 -14.89 18.32
CA PHE A 67 0.95 -14.17 17.80
C PHE A 67 2.04 -14.04 18.88
N ASP A 68 3.27 -14.38 18.52
CA ASP A 68 4.43 -14.40 19.43
C ASP A 68 5.63 -13.71 18.79
N PHE A 69 6.14 -12.67 19.44
CA PHE A 69 7.32 -11.91 18.99
C PHE A 69 8.64 -12.68 19.16
N SER A 70 8.68 -13.69 20.02
CA SER A 70 9.87 -14.53 20.20
C SER A 70 10.05 -15.49 19.01
N ASN A 71 8.94 -15.92 18.41
CA ASN A 71 8.93 -16.79 17.25
C ASN A 71 9.44 -16.07 15.98
N ARG A 72 10.47 -16.65 15.36
CA ARG A 72 11.07 -16.12 14.13
C ARG A 72 10.09 -16.08 12.96
N SER A 73 9.28 -17.11 12.74
CA SER A 73 8.35 -17.15 11.60
C SER A 73 7.26 -16.08 11.73
N HIS A 74 6.76 -15.85 12.95
CA HIS A 74 5.80 -14.78 13.24
C HIS A 74 6.40 -13.40 12.98
N ARG A 75 7.67 -13.18 13.35
CA ARG A 75 8.38 -11.93 13.04
C ARG A 75 8.63 -11.73 11.56
N ASP A 76 8.97 -12.79 10.82
CA ASP A 76 9.15 -12.72 9.36
C ASP A 76 7.82 -12.41 8.66
N LEU A 77 6.72 -13.03 9.09
CA LEU A 77 5.36 -12.73 8.62
C LEU A 77 4.96 -11.28 8.94
N LEU A 78 5.16 -10.82 10.18
CA LEU A 78 4.89 -9.45 10.58
C LEU A 78 5.71 -8.45 9.76
N ARG A 79 6.99 -8.72 9.50
CA ARG A 79 7.84 -7.86 8.65
C ARG A 79 7.27 -7.74 7.25
N SER A 80 6.87 -8.86 6.64
CA SER A 80 6.24 -8.87 5.31
C SER A 80 5.01 -7.95 5.28
N LEU A 81 4.13 -8.10 6.27
CA LEU A 81 2.91 -7.30 6.38
C LEU A 81 3.17 -5.82 6.70
N LEU A 82 4.22 -5.51 7.46
CA LEU A 82 4.65 -4.13 7.69
C LEU A 82 5.17 -3.47 6.40
N MET A 83 5.85 -4.22 5.53
CA MET A 83 6.26 -3.70 4.22
C MET A 83 5.04 -3.35 3.36
N THR A 84 4.04 -4.22 3.29
CA THR A 84 2.77 -3.92 2.61
C THR A 84 2.07 -2.70 3.25
N ALA A 85 2.05 -2.61 4.58
CA ALA A 85 1.41 -1.50 5.29
C ALA A 85 2.08 -0.16 4.98
N CYS A 86 3.42 -0.14 4.85
CA CYS A 86 4.17 1.03 4.42
C CYS A 86 3.84 1.40 2.96
N ASP A 87 3.78 0.41 2.07
CA ASP A 87 3.51 0.61 0.64
C ASP A 87 2.11 1.22 0.40
N ILE A 88 1.10 0.76 1.13
CA ILE A 88 -0.28 1.26 1.01
C ILE A 88 -0.62 2.38 2.01
N ALA A 89 0.38 2.94 2.72
CA ALA A 89 0.17 3.89 3.81
C ALA A 89 -0.50 5.20 3.38
N ALA A 90 -0.53 5.51 2.08
CA ALA A 90 -1.27 6.66 1.53
C ALA A 90 -2.76 6.64 1.96
N SER A 91 -3.35 5.45 2.06
CA SER A 91 -4.74 5.25 2.51
C SER A 91 -5.00 5.72 3.95
N THR A 92 -3.96 5.95 4.74
CA THR A 92 -4.04 6.36 6.16
C THR A 92 -3.83 7.86 6.37
N LYS A 93 -3.38 8.58 5.34
CA LYS A 93 -2.98 9.99 5.46
C LYS A 93 -4.19 10.91 5.60
N PRO A 94 -3.99 12.16 6.05
CA PRO A 94 -5.01 13.21 5.94
C PRO A 94 -5.64 13.25 4.55
N TRP A 95 -6.92 13.62 4.50
CA TRP A 95 -7.75 13.47 3.30
C TRP A 95 -7.21 14.20 2.08
N ASP A 96 -6.72 15.42 2.24
CA ASP A 96 -6.12 16.22 1.18
C ASP A 96 -4.94 15.48 0.52
N ILE A 97 -4.10 14.84 1.34
CA ILE A 97 -2.98 14.03 0.87
C ILE A 97 -3.49 12.73 0.21
N GLN A 98 -4.36 11.99 0.89
CA GLN A 98 -4.87 10.72 0.39
C GLN A 98 -5.59 10.91 -0.96
N PHE A 99 -6.42 11.93 -1.08
CA PHE A 99 -7.18 12.24 -2.27
C PHE A 99 -6.26 12.62 -3.44
N LYS A 100 -5.22 13.43 -3.18
CA LYS A 100 -4.21 13.77 -4.18
C LYS A 100 -3.45 12.52 -4.65
N VAL A 101 -3.01 11.66 -3.74
CA VAL A 101 -2.30 10.42 -4.09
C VAL A 101 -3.20 9.49 -4.89
N ALA A 102 -4.48 9.32 -4.52
CA ALA A 102 -5.43 8.52 -5.27
C ALA A 102 -5.59 9.03 -6.71
N LYS A 103 -5.68 10.34 -6.93
CA LYS A 103 -5.75 10.92 -8.28
C LYS A 103 -4.48 10.64 -9.10
N LEU A 104 -3.29 10.72 -8.49
CA LEU A 104 -2.02 10.44 -9.17
C LEU A 104 -1.94 8.97 -9.60
N VAL A 105 -2.21 8.04 -8.69
CA VAL A 105 -2.21 6.60 -8.97
C VAL A 105 -3.24 6.24 -10.05
N THR A 106 -4.43 6.83 -9.98
CA THR A 106 -5.45 6.62 -11.02
C THR A 106 -5.03 7.20 -12.37
N SER A 107 -4.35 8.34 -12.40
CA SER A 107 -3.82 8.90 -13.66
C SER A 107 -2.83 7.94 -14.31
N GLU A 108 -1.91 7.37 -13.53
CA GLU A 108 -0.93 6.39 -14.01
C GLU A 108 -1.61 5.12 -14.55
N PHE A 109 -2.62 4.60 -13.84
CA PHE A 109 -3.39 3.45 -14.30
C PHE A 109 -4.16 3.72 -15.60
N PHE A 110 -4.70 4.92 -15.77
CA PHE A 110 -5.35 5.30 -17.02
C PHE A 110 -4.36 5.37 -18.17
N ASP A 111 -3.21 6.03 -17.97
CA ASP A 111 -2.18 6.13 -19.00
C ASP A 111 -1.68 4.75 -19.45
N GLN A 112 -1.53 3.80 -18.51
CA GLN A 112 -1.22 2.41 -18.83
C GLN A 112 -2.37 1.71 -19.57
N GLY A 113 -3.62 1.86 -19.11
CA GLY A 113 -4.78 1.25 -19.76
C GLY A 113 -4.97 1.73 -21.20
N ASP A 114 -4.73 3.01 -21.47
CA ASP A 114 -4.77 3.56 -22.84
C ASP A 114 -3.65 3.02 -23.72
N LEU A 115 -2.46 2.82 -23.15
CA LEU A 115 -1.33 2.23 -23.85
C LEU A 115 -1.65 0.78 -24.26
N GLU A 116 -2.21 -0.02 -23.35
CA GLU A 116 -2.59 -1.41 -23.60
C GLU A 116 -3.75 -1.51 -24.60
N LYS A 117 -4.78 -0.66 -24.46
CA LYS A 117 -5.91 -0.56 -25.39
C LYS A 117 -5.45 -0.17 -26.79
N SER A 118 -4.53 0.79 -26.92
CA SER A 118 -4.05 1.27 -28.22
C SER A 118 -3.09 0.30 -28.91
N LYS A 119 -2.11 -0.24 -28.17
CA LYS A 119 -1.04 -1.10 -28.72
C LYS A 119 -1.41 -2.58 -28.76
N LEU A 120 -2.06 -3.10 -27.72
CA LEU A 120 -2.33 -4.53 -27.55
C LEU A 120 -3.79 -4.90 -27.86
N LYS A 121 -4.67 -3.91 -28.07
CA LYS A 121 -6.11 -4.11 -28.32
C LYS A 121 -6.82 -4.89 -27.21
N ILE A 122 -6.34 -4.75 -25.98
CA ILE A 122 -6.91 -5.37 -24.78
C ILE A 122 -7.88 -4.38 -24.14
N THR A 123 -9.03 -4.87 -23.67
CA THR A 123 -9.96 -4.06 -22.87
C THR A 123 -9.39 -3.88 -21.46
N PRO A 124 -9.11 -2.64 -21.01
CA PRO A 124 -8.52 -2.42 -19.70
C PRO A 124 -9.51 -2.75 -18.57
N PRO A 125 -9.03 -3.19 -17.39
CA PRO A 125 -9.84 -3.30 -16.19
C PRO A 125 -10.46 -1.95 -15.79
N ALA A 126 -11.55 -1.98 -15.01
CA ALA A 126 -12.27 -0.78 -14.55
C ALA A 126 -11.37 0.31 -13.94
N LEU A 127 -10.38 -0.10 -13.14
CA LEU A 127 -9.44 0.80 -12.46
C LEU A 127 -8.48 1.50 -13.42
N MET A 128 -8.28 0.94 -14.61
CA MET A 128 -7.37 1.42 -15.65
C MET A 128 -8.12 2.02 -16.85
N ASP A 129 -9.45 2.03 -16.82
CA ASP A 129 -10.28 2.57 -17.89
C ASP A 129 -10.70 4.01 -17.57
N ARG A 130 -10.15 4.98 -18.31
CA ARG A 130 -10.46 6.40 -18.14
C ARG A 130 -11.94 6.71 -18.33
N ASP A 131 -12.64 5.92 -19.15
CA ASP A 131 -14.06 6.10 -19.45
C ASP A 131 -14.92 5.75 -18.21
N ARG A 132 -14.35 5.01 -17.25
CA ARG A 132 -14.99 4.56 -16.00
C ARG A 132 -14.53 5.35 -14.77
N LYS A 133 -13.95 6.55 -14.96
CA LYS A 133 -13.49 7.43 -13.87
C LYS A 133 -14.56 7.74 -12.81
N HIS A 134 -15.83 7.75 -13.20
CA HIS A 134 -16.94 7.96 -12.27
C HIS A 134 -17.04 6.88 -11.18
N GLU A 135 -16.50 5.68 -11.41
CA GLU A 135 -16.47 4.58 -10.43
C GLU A 135 -15.35 4.74 -9.38
N LEU A 136 -14.43 5.68 -9.56
CA LEU A 136 -13.24 5.83 -8.70
C LEU A 136 -13.59 5.90 -7.20
N PRO A 137 -14.60 6.67 -6.74
CA PRO A 137 -14.93 6.72 -5.32
C PRO A 137 -15.35 5.38 -4.74
N LEU A 138 -16.15 4.61 -5.48
CA LEU A 138 -16.57 3.28 -5.08
C LEU A 138 -15.38 2.31 -5.07
N LEU A 139 -14.50 2.38 -6.07
CA LEU A 139 -13.29 1.57 -6.15
C LEU A 139 -12.32 1.86 -4.99
N GLN A 140 -12.09 3.14 -4.64
CA GLN A 140 -11.25 3.53 -3.51
C GLN A 140 -11.83 3.08 -2.17
N MET A 141 -13.15 3.19 -1.99
CA MET A 141 -13.82 2.67 -0.80
C MET A 141 -13.62 1.15 -0.67
N ARG A 142 -13.84 0.37 -1.75
CA ARG A 142 -13.62 -1.09 -1.75
C ARG A 142 -12.15 -1.45 -1.51
N TRP A 143 -11.23 -0.74 -2.14
CA TRP A 143 -9.79 -0.92 -1.91
C TRP A 143 -9.42 -0.75 -0.43
N ILE A 144 -9.86 0.34 0.20
CA ILE A 144 -9.60 0.58 1.62
C ILE A 144 -10.26 -0.50 2.48
N LYS A 145 -11.50 -0.88 2.17
CA LYS A 145 -12.27 -1.88 2.92
C LYS A 145 -11.67 -3.29 2.85
N ASP A 146 -11.33 -3.75 1.66
CA ASP A 146 -11.04 -5.17 1.40
C ASP A 146 -9.54 -5.49 1.47
N ILE A 147 -8.69 -4.47 1.29
CA ILE A 147 -7.22 -4.61 1.27
C ILE A 147 -6.57 -3.92 2.46
N CYS A 148 -6.82 -2.62 2.66
CA CYS A 148 -6.07 -1.82 3.64
C CYS A 148 -6.53 -2.05 5.08
N LEU A 149 -7.84 -1.95 5.34
CA LEU A 149 -8.39 -1.99 6.70
C LEU A 149 -8.10 -3.31 7.43
N PRO A 150 -8.28 -4.50 6.84
CA PRO A 150 -7.99 -5.76 7.53
C PRO A 150 -6.54 -5.84 8.01
N LEU A 151 -5.60 -5.33 7.18
CA LEU A 151 -4.19 -5.25 7.53
C LEU A 151 -3.97 -4.33 8.73
N PHE A 152 -4.48 -3.09 8.68
CA PHE A 152 -4.26 -2.13 9.76
C PHE A 152 -4.96 -2.53 11.06
N GLU A 153 -6.12 -3.17 10.99
CA GLU A 153 -6.79 -3.72 12.17
C GLU A 153 -5.98 -4.85 12.82
N GLY A 154 -5.48 -5.79 12.01
CA GLY A 154 -4.59 -6.85 12.50
C GLY A 154 -3.32 -6.30 13.13
N LEU A 155 -2.67 -5.33 12.46
CA LEU A 155 -1.48 -4.66 12.98
C LEU A 155 -1.76 -3.88 14.27
N ALA A 156 -2.89 -3.17 14.38
CA ALA A 156 -3.25 -2.44 15.59
C ALA A 156 -3.55 -3.35 16.78
N LYS A 157 -4.04 -4.57 16.55
CA LYS A 157 -4.21 -5.58 17.63
C LYS A 157 -2.88 -6.05 18.20
N VAL A 158 -1.88 -6.26 17.33
CA VAL A 158 -0.54 -6.75 17.74
C VAL A 158 0.35 -5.61 18.26
N ILE A 159 0.27 -4.44 17.63
CA ILE A 159 1.04 -3.25 17.95
C ILE A 159 0.05 -2.08 18.12
N PRO A 160 -0.47 -1.84 19.34
CA PRO A 160 -1.49 -0.80 19.58
C PRO A 160 -1.11 0.60 19.12
N LYS A 161 0.20 0.91 19.08
CA LYS A 161 0.72 2.18 18.56
C LYS A 161 0.45 2.41 17.07
N LEU A 162 0.06 1.37 16.31
CA LEU A 162 -0.31 1.47 14.90
C LEU A 162 -1.82 1.73 14.69
N ALA A 163 -2.62 1.85 15.75
CA ALA A 163 -4.04 2.23 15.66
C ALA A 163 -4.32 3.49 14.80
N PRO A 164 -3.47 4.54 14.80
CA PRO A 164 -3.69 5.70 13.93
C PRO A 164 -3.78 5.37 12.43
N MET A 165 -3.13 4.29 11.97
CA MET A 165 -3.22 3.85 10.57
C MET A 165 -4.63 3.36 10.23
N ARG A 166 -5.19 2.50 11.09
CA ARG A 166 -6.58 2.02 10.99
C ARG A 166 -7.55 3.20 11.02
N ASP A 167 -7.37 4.12 11.98
CA ASP A 167 -8.29 5.24 12.16
C ASP A 167 -8.25 6.21 10.98
N GLY A 168 -7.07 6.45 10.40
CA GLY A 168 -6.90 7.22 9.16
C GLY A 168 -7.60 6.56 7.97
N ALA A 169 -7.42 5.25 7.80
CA ALA A 169 -8.08 4.49 6.75
C ALA A 169 -9.61 4.50 6.88
N LEU A 170 -10.15 4.35 8.09
CA LEU A 170 -11.60 4.45 8.35
C LEU A 170 -12.15 5.84 7.98
N LYS A 171 -11.44 6.91 8.36
CA LYS A 171 -11.82 8.29 8.01
C LYS A 171 -11.85 8.50 6.50
N ASN A 172 -10.84 8.01 5.78
CA ASN A 172 -10.77 8.13 4.33
C ASN A 172 -11.83 7.28 3.62
N MET A 173 -12.09 6.06 4.09
CA MET A 173 -13.18 5.22 3.58
C MET A 173 -14.53 5.92 3.72
N ALA A 174 -14.80 6.55 4.86
CA ALA A 174 -16.04 7.30 5.07
C ALA A 174 -16.17 8.50 4.13
N LYS A 175 -15.06 9.20 3.82
CA LYS A 175 -15.07 10.29 2.84
C LYS A 175 -15.32 9.80 1.41
N TRP A 176 -14.66 8.72 0.99
CA TRP A 176 -14.94 8.11 -0.31
C TRP A 176 -16.39 7.62 -0.44
N SER A 177 -16.93 7.01 0.62
CA SER A 177 -18.33 6.59 0.66
C SER A 177 -19.30 7.77 0.48
N LYS A 178 -19.03 8.93 1.09
CA LYS A 178 -19.83 10.15 0.89
C LYS A 178 -19.79 10.63 -0.56
N ILE A 179 -18.61 10.61 -1.19
CA ILE A 179 -18.45 11.03 -2.59
C ILE A 179 -19.19 10.05 -3.52
N ALA A 180 -19.06 8.75 -3.29
CA ALA A 180 -19.77 7.73 -4.08
C ALA A 180 -21.29 7.92 -3.98
N ALA A 181 -21.83 8.11 -2.77
CA ALA A 181 -23.26 8.34 -2.56
C ALA A 181 -23.76 9.64 -3.22
N ALA A 182 -22.95 10.70 -3.22
CA ALA A 182 -23.34 11.95 -3.86
C ALA A 182 -23.34 11.88 -5.39
N GLN A 183 -22.42 11.10 -5.98
CA GLN A 183 -22.42 10.81 -7.42
C GLN A 183 -23.65 10.01 -7.84
N GLU A 184 -24.08 9.01 -7.05
CA GLU A 184 -25.32 8.26 -7.31
C GLU A 184 -26.56 9.18 -7.28
N ASN A 185 -26.53 10.23 -6.45
CA ASN A 185 -27.62 11.19 -6.32
C ASN A 185 -27.53 12.39 -7.29
N GLY A 186 -26.58 12.39 -8.25
CA GLY A 186 -26.46 13.43 -9.28
C GLY A 186 -25.78 14.75 -8.82
N ALA A 187 -25.20 14.80 -7.63
CA ALA A 187 -24.42 15.94 -7.15
C ALA A 187 -22.95 15.80 -7.58
N CYS A 188 -22.64 16.21 -8.81
CA CYS A 188 -21.39 15.89 -9.52
C CYS A 188 -20.13 16.65 -9.01
N ASP A 189 -20.28 17.73 -8.22
CA ASP A 189 -19.20 18.69 -7.97
C ASP A 189 -18.32 18.42 -6.73
N LEU A 190 -18.39 17.23 -6.11
CA LEU A 190 -17.67 16.95 -4.85
C LEU A 190 -16.25 16.36 -5.02
N LEU A 191 -15.68 16.40 -6.22
CA LEU A 191 -14.31 15.90 -6.48
C LEU A 191 -13.20 16.94 -6.23
N GLU A 192 -13.53 18.07 -5.60
CA GLU A 192 -12.55 19.06 -5.16
C GLU A 192 -12.39 19.02 -3.63
N PRO A 193 -11.16 18.84 -3.12
CA PRO A 193 -10.93 18.93 -1.70
C PRO A 193 -11.17 20.38 -1.25
N PRO A 194 -11.66 20.61 -0.02
CA PRO A 194 -11.66 21.95 0.55
C PRO A 194 -10.22 22.48 0.60
N GLU A 195 -10.04 23.78 0.38
CA GLU A 195 -8.72 24.43 0.41
C GLU A 195 -7.95 24.07 1.69
N PRO A 196 -6.63 23.82 1.59
CA PRO A 196 -5.82 23.52 2.76
C PRO A 196 -5.91 24.68 3.76
N GLN A 197 -6.32 24.37 4.98
CA GLN A 197 -6.32 25.35 6.06
C GLN A 197 -4.88 25.80 6.35
N PRO A 198 -4.64 27.11 6.58
CA PRO A 198 -3.31 27.60 6.89
C PRO A 198 -2.77 26.89 8.14
N ARG A 199 -1.50 26.45 8.08
CA ARG A 199 -0.84 25.85 9.24
C ARG A 199 -0.79 26.89 10.34
N VAL A 200 -1.35 26.54 11.50
CA VAL A 200 -1.14 27.31 12.73
C VAL A 200 0.35 27.19 13.06
N PRO A 201 1.08 28.29 13.28
CA PRO A 201 2.46 28.23 13.72
C PRO A 201 2.53 27.47 15.05
N ASP A 202 3.41 26.47 15.12
CA ASP A 202 3.77 25.86 16.40
C ASP A 202 4.42 26.98 17.25
N GLY A 203 3.73 27.37 18.32
CA GLY A 203 4.19 28.37 19.29
C GLY A 203 5.29 27.86 20.20
#